data_AF-A0A3D3HEC0-F1
#
_entry.id   AF-A0A3D3HEC0-F1
#
_cell.length_a   1.000
_cell.length_b   1.000
_cell.length_c   1.000
_cell.angle_alpha   90.00
_cell.angle_beta   90.00
_cell.angle_gamma   90.00
#
_symmetry.space_group_name_H-M   'P 1'
#
loop_
_entity.id
_entity.type
_entity.pdbx_description
1 polymer ?
#
loop_
_entity_poly.entity_id
_entity_poly.type
_entity_poly.pdbx_seq_one_letter_code
_entity_poly.pdbx_strand_id
1 'polypeptide(L)'
;MAKRKTSEIFPGIGKIQYEGRNSKNPLAFKWYDPEAMVGGKKMKDILRFAIAYWHSFCGDGTDTFGAKTRDFPYDGLEGDDRIRVKLDMAFEF
;
A
#
# COMPACT_ATOMS: atom_id res chain seq x y z
N MET A 1 29.25 0.98 -4.40
CA MET A 1 27.79 1.07 -4.18
C MET A 1 27.34 -0.21 -3.49
N ALA A 2 27.00 -0.16 -2.20
CA ALA A 2 26.55 -1.33 -1.47
C ALA A 2 25.12 -1.70 -1.91
N LYS A 3 24.89 -2.95 -2.32
CA LYS A 3 23.54 -3.49 -2.55
C LYS A 3 22.79 -3.45 -1.21
N ARG A 4 21.82 -2.55 -1.08
CA ARG A 4 20.93 -2.47 0.09
C ARG A 4 20.02 -3.70 0.04
N LYS A 5 20.02 -4.50 1.11
CA LYS A 5 19.05 -5.58 1.29
C LYS A 5 17.72 -4.89 1.60
N THR A 6 16.83 -4.80 0.62
CA THR A 6 15.48 -4.24 0.82
C THR A 6 14.75 -5.19 1.76
N SER A 7 14.60 -4.79 3.03
CA SER A 7 13.71 -5.47 3.96
C SER A 7 12.27 -5.17 3.51
N GLU A 8 11.51 -6.21 3.23
CA GLU A 8 10.06 -6.12 2.99
C GLU A 8 9.40 -5.46 4.21
N ILE A 9 8.69 -4.35 3.99
CA ILE A 9 8.00 -3.61 5.04
C ILE A 9 6.68 -4.31 5.42
N PHE A 10 6.02 -4.98 4.47
CA PHE A 10 4.78 -5.72 4.67
C PHE A 10 5.02 -7.24 4.53
N PRO A 11 5.73 -7.86 5.49
CA PRO A 11 6.15 -9.25 5.35
C PRO A 11 4.96 -10.20 5.19
N GLY A 12 5.03 -11.08 4.19
CA GLY A 12 3.99 -12.06 3.89
C GLY A 12 2.82 -11.52 3.07
N ILE A 13 2.84 -10.24 2.70
CA ILE A 13 1.86 -9.65 1.76
C ILE A 13 2.53 -9.49 0.40
N GLY A 14 2.34 -10.49 -0.46
CA GLY A 14 2.75 -10.39 -1.86
C GLY A 14 1.82 -9.52 -2.70
N LYS A 15 2.16 -9.36 -3.99
CA LYS A 15 1.29 -8.68 -4.96
C LYS A 15 -0.10 -9.31 -4.99
N ILE A 16 -1.12 -8.53 -4.67
CA ILE A 16 -2.53 -8.95 -4.63
C ILE A 16 -3.03 -9.33 -6.04
N GLN A 17 -3.59 -10.54 -6.17
CA GLN A 17 -4.06 -11.09 -7.44
C GLN A 17 -5.59 -10.99 -7.59
N TYR A 18 -6.08 -11.16 -8.81
CA TYR A 18 -7.50 -11.37 -9.08
C TYR A 18 -7.86 -12.85 -8.97
N GLU A 19 -8.89 -13.18 -8.18
CA GLU A 19 -9.39 -14.56 -7.99
C GLU A 19 -10.88 -14.71 -8.39
N GLY A 20 -11.54 -13.63 -8.77
CA GLY A 20 -12.93 -13.64 -9.21
C GLY A 20 -13.99 -13.57 -8.11
N ARG A 21 -15.25 -13.42 -8.55
CA ARG A 21 -16.39 -13.04 -7.71
C ARG A 21 -16.68 -13.99 -6.54
N ASN A 22 -16.36 -15.27 -6.70
CA ASN A 22 -16.66 -16.30 -5.71
C ASN A 22 -15.51 -16.52 -4.70
N SER A 23 -14.39 -15.80 -4.86
CA SER A 23 -13.27 -15.92 -3.92
C SER A 23 -13.67 -15.46 -2.52
N LYS A 24 -13.25 -16.24 -1.53
CA LYS A 24 -13.36 -15.92 -0.10
C LYS A 24 -12.06 -15.39 0.50
N ASN A 25 -10.96 -15.35 -0.28
CA ASN A 25 -9.67 -14.84 0.18
C ASN A 25 -9.78 -13.32 0.39
N PRO A 26 -9.58 -12.78 1.62
CA PRO A 26 -9.67 -11.34 1.84
C PRO A 26 -8.59 -10.56 1.08
N LEU A 27 -7.42 -11.15 0.84
CA LEU A 27 -6.25 -10.55 0.16
C LEU A 27 -6.20 -10.91 -1.34
N ALA A 28 -7.37 -10.86 -1.99
CA ALA A 28 -7.50 -11.02 -3.43
C ALA A 28 -8.58 -10.08 -3.97
N PHE A 29 -8.43 -9.62 -5.21
CA PHE A 29 -9.47 -8.87 -5.90
C PHE A 29 -10.55 -9.83 -6.40
N LYS A 30 -11.82 -9.46 -6.15
CA LYS A 30 -13.00 -10.21 -6.63
C LYS A 30 -13.60 -9.62 -7.91
N TRP A 31 -13.35 -8.34 -8.14
CA TRP A 31 -13.95 -7.54 -9.21
C TRP A 31 -12.93 -6.80 -10.05
N TYR A 32 -11.82 -6.38 -9.45
CA TYR A 32 -10.78 -5.66 -10.13
C TYR A 32 -9.78 -6.63 -10.77
N ASP A 33 -9.91 -6.81 -12.08
CA ASP A 33 -8.86 -7.40 -12.93
C ASP A 33 -8.23 -6.26 -13.76
N PRO A 34 -6.95 -5.90 -13.53
CA PRO A 34 -6.32 -4.78 -14.22
C PRO A 34 -6.27 -4.94 -15.74
N GLU A 35 -6.31 -6.16 -16.27
CA GLU A 35 -6.22 -6.44 -17.71
C GLU A 35 -7.58 -6.68 -18.38
N ALA A 36 -8.66 -6.80 -17.60
CA ALA A 36 -10.01 -6.98 -18.15
C ALA A 36 -10.44 -5.78 -19.00
N MET A 37 -11.01 -6.08 -20.17
CA MET A 37 -11.49 -5.08 -21.12
C MET A 37 -12.94 -4.67 -20.80
N VAL A 38 -13.16 -3.37 -20.58
CA VAL A 38 -14.48 -2.76 -20.33
C VAL A 38 -14.62 -1.56 -21.25
N GLY A 39 -15.65 -1.53 -22.09
CA GLY A 39 -15.88 -0.41 -23.02
C GLY A 39 -14.68 -0.11 -23.93
N GLY A 40 -13.91 -1.13 -24.30
CA GLY A 40 -12.74 -1.00 -25.18
C GLY A 40 -11.45 -0.52 -24.51
N LYS A 41 -11.40 -0.39 -23.17
CA LYS A 41 -10.18 -0.06 -22.41
C LYS A 41 -9.96 -1.06 -21.28
N LYS A 42 -8.71 -1.21 -20.81
CA LYS A 42 -8.42 -2.03 -19.63
C LYS A 42 -8.94 -1.36 -18.36
N MET A 43 -9.38 -2.11 -17.37
CA MET A 43 -9.90 -1.55 -16.11
C MET A 43 -8.91 -0.59 -15.45
N LYS A 44 -7.61 -0.91 -15.46
CA LYS A 44 -6.56 -0.05 -14.89
C LYS A 44 -6.49 1.33 -15.56
N ASP A 45 -6.77 1.41 -16.87
CA ASP A 45 -6.71 2.65 -17.65
C ASP A 45 -7.96 3.51 -17.46
N ILE A 46 -9.08 2.89 -17.09
CA ILE A 46 -10.34 3.56 -16.77
C ILE A 46 -10.29 4.10 -15.34
N LEU A 47 -9.97 3.24 -14.37
CA LEU A 47 -10.07 3.54 -12.95
C LEU A 47 -8.88 4.37 -12.46
N ARG A 48 -7.67 4.06 -12.94
CA ARG A 48 -6.44 4.81 -12.65
C ARG A 48 -6.26 5.05 -11.14
N PHE A 49 -6.41 3.99 -10.34
CA PHE A 49 -6.30 4.07 -8.90
C PHE A 49 -4.98 4.70 -8.47
N ALA A 50 -5.06 5.56 -7.47
CA ALA A 50 -3.93 6.20 -6.82
C ALA A 50 -4.10 6.10 -5.32
N ILE A 51 -2.99 6.22 -4.59
CA ILE A 51 -2.97 6.19 -3.14
C ILE A 51 -2.74 7.58 -2.56
N ALA A 52 -3.48 7.92 -1.52
CA ALA A 52 -3.34 9.16 -0.78
C ALA A 52 -2.22 9.01 0.27
N TYR A 53 -1.04 9.54 -0.03
CA TYR A 53 0.16 9.37 0.81
C TYR A 53 -0.06 9.78 2.28
N TRP A 54 -0.77 10.89 2.51
CA TRP A 54 -1.03 11.42 3.85
C TRP A 54 -1.89 10.48 4.70
N HIS A 55 -2.93 9.85 4.15
CA HIS A 55 -3.77 8.94 4.91
C HIS A 55 -3.11 7.57 5.12
N SER A 56 -2.39 7.08 4.12
CA SER A 56 -1.84 5.72 4.15
C SER A 56 -0.52 5.62 4.93
N PHE A 57 0.35 6.63 4.83
CA PHE A 57 1.72 6.56 5.36
C PHE A 57 2.07 7.68 6.35
N CYS A 58 1.11 8.55 6.70
CA CYS A 58 1.30 9.57 7.74
C CYS A 58 0.21 9.53 8.83
N GLY A 59 -1.02 9.11 8.48
CA GLY A 59 -2.14 9.06 9.41
C GLY A 59 -1.94 8.01 10.49
N ASP A 60 -1.74 8.46 11.72
CA ASP A 60 -1.39 7.63 12.89
C ASP A 60 -2.59 7.25 13.76
N GLY A 61 -3.80 7.63 13.32
CA GLY A 61 -5.06 7.32 13.98
C GLY A 61 -5.42 8.27 15.12
N THR A 62 -4.68 9.35 15.32
CA THR A 62 -5.06 10.43 16.25
C THR A 62 -6.37 11.08 15.81
N ASP A 63 -7.25 11.39 16.76
CA ASP A 63 -8.45 12.18 16.54
C ASP A 63 -8.54 13.33 17.57
N THR A 64 -9.63 14.11 17.53
CA THR A 64 -9.78 15.28 18.41
C THR A 64 -9.92 14.92 19.90
N PHE A 65 -10.15 13.65 20.23
CA PHE A 65 -10.45 13.15 21.57
C PHE A 65 -9.47 12.05 22.04
N GLY A 66 -8.62 11.52 21.17
CA GLY A 66 -7.74 10.40 21.45
C GLY A 66 -6.37 10.54 20.78
N ALA A 67 -5.36 9.95 21.41
CA ALA A 67 -3.99 9.94 20.91
C ALA A 67 -3.78 8.92 19.78
N LYS A 68 -2.58 8.94 19.20
CA LYS A 68 -2.07 7.98 18.22
C LYS A 68 -2.38 6.53 18.60
N THR A 69 -2.79 5.73 17.61
CA THR A 69 -3.15 4.30 17.78
C THR A 69 -2.40 3.34 16.86
N ARG A 70 -1.61 3.85 15.91
CA ARG A 70 -0.86 3.03 14.94
C ARG A 70 0.64 3.15 15.15
N ASP A 71 1.33 2.02 15.24
CA ASP A 71 2.79 2.00 15.25
C ASP A 71 3.33 1.85 13.83
N PHE A 72 4.20 2.77 13.42
CA PHE A 72 4.84 2.77 12.11
C PHE A 72 6.31 2.33 12.21
N PRO A 73 6.85 1.64 11.18
CA PRO A 73 8.26 1.21 11.15
C PRO A 73 9.27 2.36 11.22
N TYR A 74 8.85 3.59 10.89
CA TYR A 74 9.71 4.78 10.91
C TYR A 74 9.63 5.55 12.24
N ASP A 75 8.86 5.10 13.22
CA ASP A 75 8.77 5.76 14.51
C ASP A 75 10.14 5.70 15.23
N GLY A 76 10.59 6.84 15.76
CA GLY A 76 11.91 6.99 16.36
C GLY A 76 13.06 7.25 15.37
N LEU A 77 12.79 7.22 14.06
CA LEU A 77 13.74 7.67 13.04
C LEU A 77 13.58 9.17 12.77
N GLU A 78 14.68 9.81 12.40
CA GLU A 78 14.75 11.25 12.12
C GLU A 78 15.36 11.53 10.74
N GLY A 79 15.11 12.74 10.21
CA GLY A 79 15.70 13.21 8.96
C GLY A 79 15.45 12.28 7.77
N ASP A 80 16.50 12.08 6.97
CA ASP A 80 16.43 11.30 5.73
C ASP A 80 16.01 9.85 5.93
N ASP A 81 16.39 9.22 7.05
CA ASP A 81 16.11 7.80 7.25
C ASP A 81 14.61 7.57 7.46
N ARG A 82 13.94 8.48 8.18
CA ARG A 82 12.49 8.49 8.28
C ARG A 82 11.82 8.67 6.91
N ILE A 83 12.33 9.59 6.09
CA ILE A 83 11.81 9.86 4.75
C ILE A 83 11.96 8.62 3.86
N ARG A 84 13.14 7.98 3.89
CA ARG A 84 13.42 6.77 3.11
C ARG A 84 12.46 5.64 3.46
N VAL A 85 12.26 5.34 4.75
CA VAL A 85 11.34 4.26 5.15
C VAL A 85 9.90 4.54 4.70
N LYS A 86 9.42 5.79 4.79
CA LYS A 86 8.08 6.14 4.31
C LYS A 86 7.93 6.01 2.79
N LEU A 87 8.98 6.35 2.04
CA LEU A 87 8.98 6.16 0.59
C LEU A 87 9.04 4.67 0.23
N ASP A 88 9.91 3.90 0.89
CA ASP A 88 10.02 2.45 0.70
C ASP A 88 8.65 1.78 0.99
N MET A 89 7.96 2.16 2.08
CA MET A 89 6.58 1.76 2.37
C MET A 89 5.60 2.09 1.23
N ALA A 90 5.69 3.31 0.67
CA ALA A 90 4.73 3.78 -0.31
C ALA A 90 4.90 3.15 -1.70
N PHE A 91 6.12 2.76 -2.06
CA PHE A 91 6.40 2.07 -3.32
C PHE A 91 6.28 0.54 -3.21
N GLU A 92 6.33 -0.01 -1.99
CA GLU A 92 6.08 -1.44 -1.75
C GLU A 92 4.58 -1.79 -1.71
N PHE A 93 3.74 -0.90 -1.17
CA PHE A 93 2.28 -1.12 -1.03
C PHE A 93 1.55 -1.34 -2.37
#